data_AF-A0A3N5ZXP1-F1
#
_entry.id   AF-A0A3N5ZXP1-F1
#
_cell.length_a   1.000
_cell.length_b   1.000
_cell.length_c   1.000
_cell.angle_alpha   90.00
_cell.angle_beta   90.00
_cell.angle_gamma   90.00
#
_symmetry.space_group_name_H-M   'P 1'
#
loop_
_entity.id
_entity.type
_entity.pdbx_description
1 polymer ?
#
loop_
_entity_poly.entity_id
_entity_poly.type
_entity_poly.pdbx_seq_one_letter_code
_entity_poly.pdbx_strand_id
1 'polypeptide(L)'
;MFEAFQFEFMRNALAAGLLVSIVCGVIGTLVVVNRIVFLAGGIAHAAYGGIGLAVFMGWPFTAGTAGFSLLAAGVMAAVTLKAKHRADAMVGVIWA
;
A
#
# COMPACT_ATOMS: atom_id res chain seq x y z
N MET A 1 6.47 22.55 22.41
CA MET A 1 6.41 21.13 22.01
C MET A 1 5.04 20.52 22.34
N PHE A 2 4.51 20.66 23.56
CA PHE A 2 3.17 20.14 23.89
C PHE A 2 2.00 20.88 23.19
N GLU A 3 2.17 22.13 22.77
CA GLU A 3 1.20 22.86 21.92
C GLU A 3 0.75 22.09 20.67
N ALA A 4 1.62 21.27 20.07
CA ALA A 4 1.29 20.52 18.87
C ALA A 4 0.12 19.55 19.10
N PHE A 5 -0.03 19.01 20.32
CA PHE A 5 -1.12 18.08 20.67
C PHE A 5 -2.48 18.74 20.85
N GLN A 6 -2.55 20.08 20.86
CA GLN A 6 -3.82 20.81 20.88
C GLN A 6 -4.54 20.73 19.53
N PHE A 7 -3.80 20.51 18.44
CA PHE A 7 -4.40 20.33 17.12
C PHE A 7 -4.95 18.91 16.97
N GLU A 8 -6.25 18.82 16.68
CA GLU A 8 -6.92 17.54 16.41
C GLU A 8 -6.24 16.77 15.27
N PHE A 9 -5.79 17.47 14.23
CA PHE A 9 -4.99 16.91 13.16
C PHE A 9 -3.73 16.19 13.67
N MET A 10 -2.99 16.79 14.60
CA MET A 10 -1.75 16.21 15.13
C MET A 10 -2.06 14.94 15.94
N ARG A 11 -3.11 14.96 16.75
CA ARG A 11 -3.54 13.79 17.53
C ARG A 11 -3.98 12.63 16.62
N ASN A 12 -4.73 12.94 15.56
CA ASN A 12 -5.16 11.95 14.56
C ASN A 12 -3.99 11.43 13.73
N ALA A 13 -3.06 12.30 13.33
CA ALA A 13 -1.85 11.91 12.59
C ALA A 13 -0.95 10.98 13.43
N LEU A 14 -0.78 11.26 14.73
CA LEU A 14 -0.01 10.41 15.63
C LEU A 14 -0.68 9.06 15.84
N ALA A 15 -2.00 9.05 16.07
CA ALA A 15 -2.78 7.82 16.20
C ALA A 15 -2.72 6.97 14.91
N ALA A 16 -2.90 7.59 13.75
CA ALA A 16 -2.78 6.92 12.45
C ALA A 16 -1.37 6.38 12.24
N GLY A 17 -0.33 7.16 12.54
CA GLY A 17 1.07 6.73 12.44
C GLY A 17 1.39 5.53 13.33
N LEU A 18 0.86 5.50 14.56
CA LEU A 18 1.03 4.36 15.47
C LEU A 18 0.37 3.09 14.89
N LEU A 19 -0.87 3.21 14.41
CA LEU A 19 -1.60 2.08 13.80
C LEU A 19 -0.88 1.58 12.55
N VAL A 20 -0.44 2.48 11.67
CA VAL A 20 0.29 2.14 10.44
C VAL A 20 1.63 1.48 10.78
N SER A 21 2.36 1.95 11.81
CA SER A 21 3.62 1.35 12.23
C SER A 21 3.48 -0.13 12.62
N ILE A 22 2.44 -0.45 13.39
CA ILE A 22 2.14 -1.84 13.79
C ILE A 22 1.87 -2.70 12.55
N VAL A 23 1.00 -2.21 11.66
CA VAL A 23 0.64 -2.93 10.41
C VAL A 23 1.87 -3.13 9.52
N CYS A 24 2.67 -2.07 9.32
CA CYS A 24 3.88 -2.11 8.51
C CYS A 24 4.96 -3.02 9.11
N GLY A 25 5.09 -3.09 10.44
CA GLY A 25 6.00 -4.01 11.11
C GLY A 25 5.64 -5.47 10.83
N VAL A 26 4.37 -5.83 10.99
CA VAL A 26 3.87 -7.20 10.72
C VAL A 26 4.00 -7.53 9.23
N ILE A 27 3.48 -6.69 8.34
CA ILE A 27 3.53 -6.93 6.90
C ILE A 27 4.97 -6.95 6.38
N GLY A 28 5.83 -6.04 6.86
CA GLY A 28 7.23 -5.95 6.47
C GLY A 28 8.00 -7.24 6.77
N THR A 29 7.81 -7.82 7.96
CA THR A 29 8.45 -9.11 8.30
C THR A 29 8.00 -10.23 7.37
N LEU A 30 6.70 -10.31 7.06
CA LEU A 30 6.15 -11.30 6.13
C LEU A 30 6.71 -11.13 4.72
N VAL A 31 6.78 -9.90 4.23
CA VAL A 31 7.28 -9.57 2.90
C VAL A 31 8.76 -9.95 2.74
N VAL A 32 9.58 -9.70 3.77
CA VAL A 32 11.00 -10.05 3.77
C VAL A 32 11.21 -11.56 3.83
N VAL A 33 10.53 -12.26 4.74
CA VAL A 33 10.67 -13.73 4.89
C VAL A 33 10.23 -14.46 3.62
N ASN A 34 9.18 -13.97 2.95
CA ASN A 34 8.66 -14.58 1.73
C ASN A 34 9.38 -14.13 0.44
N ARG A 35 10.42 -13.29 0.52
CA ARG A 35 11.18 -12.80 -0.65
C ARG A 35 10.29 -12.13 -1.72
N ILE A 36 9.30 -11.35 -1.28
CA ILE A 36 8.33 -10.64 -2.15
C ILE A 36 8.41 -9.12 -1.95
N VAL A 37 9.64 -8.59 -1.84
CA VAL A 37 9.89 -7.20 -1.42
C VAL A 37 9.29 -6.19 -2.39
N PHE A 38 9.34 -6.47 -3.70
CA PHE A 38 8.77 -5.59 -4.72
C PHE A 38 7.25 -5.51 -4.66
N LEU A 39 6.56 -6.47 -4.02
CA LEU A 39 5.10 -6.46 -3.89
C LEU A 39 4.60 -5.31 -3.01
N ALA A 40 5.32 -4.99 -1.93
CA ALA A 40 4.98 -3.84 -1.09
C ALA A 40 5.15 -2.51 -1.85
N GLY A 41 6.25 -2.36 -2.60
CA GLY A 41 6.51 -1.16 -3.41
C GLY A 41 5.51 -1.00 -4.56
N GLY A 42 5.21 -2.09 -5.27
CA GLY A 42 4.26 -2.13 -6.38
C GLY A 42 2.86 -1.69 -5.96
N ILE A 43 2.33 -2.24 -4.86
CA ILE A 43 0.99 -1.89 -4.37
C ILE A 43 0.93 -0.44 -3.91
N ALA A 44 1.98 0.05 -3.24
CA ALA A 44 2.06 1.44 -2.80
C ALA A 44 2.03 2.43 -3.99
N HIS A 45 2.72 2.11 -5.09
CA HIS A 45 2.68 2.94 -6.30
C HIS A 45 1.32 2.87 -7.00
N ALA A 46 0.74 1.68 -7.12
CA ALA A 46 -0.57 1.50 -7.70
C ALA A 46 -1.65 2.28 -6.92
N ALA A 47 -1.55 2.39 -5.59
CA ALA A 47 -2.48 3.17 -4.78
C ALA A 47 -2.59 4.64 -5.23
N TYR A 48 -1.48 5.28 -5.64
CA TYR A 48 -1.52 6.64 -6.18
C TYR A 48 -2.30 6.73 -7.49
N GLY A 49 -2.23 5.71 -8.34
CA GLY A 49 -3.08 5.59 -9.53
C GLY A 49 -4.57 5.56 -9.17
N GLY A 50 -4.93 4.86 -8.08
CA GLY A 50 -6.29 4.84 -7.54
C GLY A 50 -6.77 6.21 -7.05
N ILE A 51 -5.89 6.99 -6.40
CA ILE A 51 -6.18 8.37 -5.99
C ILE A 51 -6.45 9.23 -7.24
N GLY A 52 -5.58 9.15 -8.26
CA GLY A 52 -5.73 9.90 -9.50
C GLY A 52 -7.02 9.55 -10.25
N LEU A 53 -7.36 8.26 -10.30
CA LEU A 53 -8.62 7.79 -10.90
C LEU A 53 -9.84 8.29 -10.14
N ALA A 54 -9.79 8.25 -8.80
CA ALA A 54 -10.86 8.77 -7.95
C ALA A 54 -11.11 10.26 -8.18
N VAL A 55 -10.03 11.06 -8.29
CA VAL A 55 -10.10 12.49 -8.62
C VAL A 55 -10.74 12.69 -9.99
N PHE A 56 -10.29 11.94 -11.00
CA PHE A 56 -10.76 12.09 -12.37
C PHE A 56 -12.25 11.74 -12.52
N MET A 57 -12.72 10.69 -11.83
CA MET A 57 -14.12 10.25 -11.86
C MET A 57 -15.02 10.99 -10.86
N GLY A 58 -14.47 11.85 -10.00
CA GLY A 58 -15.21 12.52 -8.93
C GLY A 58 -15.71 11.57 -7.84
N TRP A 59 -15.04 10.43 -7.65
CA TRP A 59 -15.40 9.42 -6.65
C TRP A 59 -14.76 9.70 -5.29
N PRO A 60 -15.30 9.14 -4.19
CA PRO A 60 -14.65 9.20 -2.89
C PRO A 60 -13.23 8.62 -2.96
N PHE A 61 -12.24 9.41 -2.52
CA PHE A 61 -10.83 9.02 -2.52
C PHE A 61 -10.58 7.67 -1.85
N THR A 62 -11.24 7.42 -0.72
CA THR A 62 -11.11 6.19 0.05
C THR A 62 -11.56 4.97 -0.76
N ALA A 63 -12.72 5.05 -1.41
CA ALA A 63 -13.27 3.96 -2.21
C ALA A 63 -12.46 3.71 -3.48
N GLY A 64 -12.08 4.77 -4.20
CA GLY A 64 -11.29 4.63 -5.43
C GLY A 64 -9.87 4.11 -5.16
N THR A 65 -9.20 4.62 -4.12
CA THR A 65 -7.88 4.13 -3.72
C THR A 65 -7.95 2.69 -3.23
N ALA A 66 -8.87 2.37 -2.31
CA ALA A 66 -8.99 1.01 -1.79
C ALA A 66 -9.35 0.00 -2.88
N GLY A 67 -10.31 0.32 -3.75
CA GLY A 67 -10.70 -0.55 -4.85
C GLY A 67 -9.55 -0.81 -5.82
N PHE A 68 -8.84 0.25 -6.24
CA PHE A 68 -7.72 0.10 -7.16
C PHE A 68 -6.53 -0.62 -6.53
N SER A 69 -6.19 -0.32 -5.26
CA SER A 69 -5.14 -1.03 -4.53
C SER A 69 -5.46 -2.52 -4.36
N LEU A 70 -6.71 -2.88 -4.07
CA LEU A 70 -7.14 -4.29 -3.96
C LEU A 70 -7.05 -5.01 -5.31
N LEU A 71 -7.46 -4.36 -6.39
CA LEU A 71 -7.34 -4.92 -7.74
C LEU A 71 -5.86 -5.13 -8.10
N ALA A 72 -5.02 -4.13 -7.90
CA ALA A 72 -3.57 -4.23 -8.17
C ALA A 72 -2.91 -5.32 -7.31
N ALA A 73 -3.23 -5.38 -6.01
CA ALA A 73 -2.75 -6.43 -5.12
C ALA A 73 -3.21 -7.82 -5.57
N GLY A 74 -4.46 -7.98 -6.02
CA GLY A 74 -4.98 -9.23 -6.56
C GLY A 74 -4.27 -9.68 -7.84
N VAL A 75 -3.98 -8.76 -8.76
CA VAL A 75 -3.21 -9.03 -9.97
C VAL A 75 -1.78 -9.47 -9.61
N MET A 76 -1.10 -8.72 -8.75
CA MET A 76 0.25 -9.07 -8.30
C MET A 76 0.26 -10.42 -7.57
N ALA A 77 -0.70 -10.68 -6.69
CA ALA A 77 -0.83 -11.96 -6.00
C ALA A 77 -1.04 -13.13 -6.98
N ALA A 78 -1.90 -12.97 -7.99
CA ALA A 78 -2.13 -14.01 -9.00
C ALA A 78 -0.84 -14.32 -9.80
N VAL A 79 -0.05 -13.30 -10.13
CA VAL A 79 1.26 -13.45 -10.79
C VAL A 79 2.25 -14.14 -9.86
N THR A 80 2.34 -13.72 -8.60
CA THR A 80 3.21 -14.32 -7.58
C THR A 80 2.90 -15.80 -7.34
N LEU A 81 1.63 -16.19 -7.34
CA LEU A 81 1.20 -17.58 -7.16
C LEU A 81 1.59 -18.48 -8.36
N LYS A 82 1.50 -17.97 -9.59
CA LYS A 82 1.85 -18.72 -10.80
C LYS A 82 3.36 -18.79 -11.07
N ALA A 83 4.10 -17.74 -10.70
CA ALA A 83 5.53 -17.60 -11.00
C ALA A 83 6.40 -17.60 -9.73
N LYS A 84 6.16 -18.55 -8.81
CA LYS A 84 6.78 -18.59 -7.46
C LYS A 84 8.31 -18.44 -7.45
N HIS A 85 9.01 -18.90 -8.49
CA HIS A 85 10.48 -18.85 -8.56
C HIS A 85 11.05 -17.50 -9.06
N ARG A 86 10.24 -16.66 -9.72
CA ARG A 86 10.61 -15.34 -10.26
C ARG A 86 9.64 -14.23 -9.86
N ALA A 87 8.83 -14.48 -8.83
CA ALA A 87 7.76 -13.59 -8.43
C ALA A 87 8.25 -12.16 -8.16
N ASP A 88 9.37 -12.02 -7.46
CA ASP A 88 9.96 -10.72 -7.11
C ASP A 88 10.38 -9.93 -8.36
N ALA A 89 10.98 -10.60 -9.35
CA ALA A 89 11.37 -9.99 -10.62
C ALA A 89 10.17 -9.63 -11.50
N MET A 90 9.15 -10.49 -11.54
CA MET A 90 7.93 -10.23 -12.33
C MET A 90 7.14 -9.05 -11.78
N VAL A 91 7.02 -8.97 -10.45
CA VAL A 91 6.39 -7.82 -9.78
C VAL A 91 7.25 -6.56 -9.96
N GLY A 92 8.58 -6.68 -9.93
CA GLY A 92 9.49 -5.58 -10.25
C GLY A 92 9.28 -5.00 -11.65
N VAL A 93 9.00 -5.84 -12.66
CA VAL A 93 8.66 -5.40 -14.03
C VAL A 93 7.30 -4.70 -14.09
N ILE A 94 6.33 -5.13 -13.29
CA ILE A 94 5.01 -4.49 -13.21
C ILE A 94 5.09 -3.13 -12.49
N TRP A 95 6.04 -2.98 -11.58
CA TRP A 95 6.26 -1.75 -10.82
C TRP A 95 7.06 -0.68 -11.58
N ALA A 96 8.01 -1.09 -12.43
CA ALA A 96 8.82 -0.19 -13.26
C ALA A 96 7.99 0.61 -14.27
#